data_AF-A0A2U3KI26-F1
#
_entry.id   AF-A0A2U3KI26-F1
#
_cell.length_a   1.000
_cell.length_b   1.000
_cell.length_c   1.000
_cell.angle_alpha   90.00
_cell.angle_beta   90.00
_cell.angle_gamma   90.00
#
_symmetry.space_group_name_H-M   'P 1'
#
loop_
_entity.id
_entity.type
_entity.pdbx_description
1 polymer ?
#
loop_
_entity_poly.entity_id
_entity_poly.type
_entity_poly.pdbx_seq_one_letter_code
_entity_poly.pdbx_strand_id
1 'polypeptide(L)'
;MLYDLSVWLAGLILLTPILVFGLAWARISRYYHGRQVHRRQKISYMAALVAGSVSTLAYLGYWSWRVCQMYHATLPLIGLLTLDRLIYVSRALSMATIACLLFGRGPYRMPLALATLWVTFQLWVHGDIIHWA
;
A
#
# COMPACT_ATOMS: atom_id res chain seq x y z
N MET A 1 9.07 -26.43 -7.63
CA MET A 1 8.05 -26.86 -6.64
C MET A 1 8.12 -26.10 -5.31
N LEU A 2 9.14 -26.27 -4.46
CA LEU A 2 9.27 -25.46 -3.22
C LEU A 2 9.41 -23.95 -3.52
N TYR A 3 10.16 -23.63 -4.58
CA TYR A 3 10.33 -22.27 -5.09
C TYR A 3 8.99 -21.65 -5.52
N ASP A 4 8.20 -22.35 -6.34
CA ASP A 4 6.89 -21.86 -6.79
C ASP A 4 5.92 -21.64 -5.63
N LEU A 5 5.89 -22.57 -4.67
CA LEU A 5 5.03 -22.46 -3.48
C LEU A 5 5.37 -21.20 -2.66
N SER A 6 6.66 -20.89 -2.49
CA SER A 6 7.10 -19.70 -1.77
C SER A 6 6.74 -18.39 -2.49
N VAL A 7 6.78 -18.38 -3.83
CA VAL A 7 6.35 -17.24 -4.65
C VAL A 7 4.84 -17.05 -4.57
N TRP A 8 4.06 -18.14 -4.59
CA TRP A 8 2.60 -18.09 -4.42
C TRP A 8 2.18 -17.62 -3.02
N LEU A 9 2.84 -18.13 -1.97
CA LEU A 9 2.61 -17.68 -0.60
C LEU A 9 2.96 -16.21 -0.40
N ALA A 10 4.09 -15.76 -0.96
CA ALA A 10 4.43 -14.35 -0.99
C ALA A 10 3.33 -13.57 -1.70
N GLY A 11 2.91 -14.01 -2.90
CA GLY A 11 1.81 -13.44 -3.70
C GLY A 11 0.51 -13.27 -2.92
N LEU A 12 0.14 -14.27 -2.13
CA LEU A 12 -1.08 -14.25 -1.33
C LEU A 12 -1.00 -13.25 -0.17
N ILE A 13 0.16 -13.16 0.49
CA ILE A 13 0.44 -12.17 1.52
C ILE A 13 0.45 -10.75 0.92
N LEU A 14 0.93 -10.60 -0.32
CA LEU A 14 0.97 -9.33 -1.05
C LEU A 14 -0.39 -8.78 -1.44
N LEU A 15 -1.40 -9.64 -1.62
CA LEU A 15 -2.76 -9.21 -1.91
C LEU A 15 -3.48 -8.70 -0.66
N THR A 16 -2.97 -8.98 0.55
CA THR A 16 -3.64 -8.61 1.80
C THR A 16 -3.85 -7.10 1.97
N PRO A 17 -2.90 -6.19 1.65
CA PRO A 17 -3.17 -4.76 1.74
C PRO A 17 -4.24 -4.33 0.74
N ILE A 18 -4.21 -4.86 -0.49
CA ILE A 18 -5.21 -4.55 -1.53
C ILE A 18 -6.60 -4.93 -1.05
N LEU A 19 -6.76 -6.14 -0.49
CA LEU A 19 -8.03 -6.61 0.05
C LEU A 19 -8.52 -5.71 1.20
N VAL A 20 -7.63 -5.32 2.11
CA VAL A 20 -7.96 -4.45 3.25
C VAL A 20 -8.42 -3.06 2.76
N PHE A 21 -7.69 -2.43 1.84
CA PHE A 21 -8.07 -1.13 1.27
C PHE A 21 -9.36 -1.22 0.45
N GLY A 22 -9.53 -2.28 -0.36
CA GLY A 22 -10.75 -2.51 -1.14
C GLY A 22 -11.98 -2.70 -0.26
N LEU A 23 -11.87 -3.50 0.81
CA LEU A 23 -12.95 -3.70 1.79
C LEU A 23 -13.26 -2.40 2.55
N ALA A 24 -12.25 -1.62 2.90
CA ALA A 24 -12.43 -0.34 3.57
C ALA A 24 -13.19 0.66 2.68
N TRP A 25 -12.85 0.75 1.39
CA TRP A 25 -13.60 1.52 0.40
C TRP A 25 -15.04 1.03 0.25
N ALA A 26 -15.26 -0.29 0.11
CA ALA A 26 -16.60 -0.86 -0.06
C ALA A 26 -17.54 -0.62 1.13
N ARG A 27 -16.99 -0.44 2.35
CA ARG A 27 -17.79 -0.20 3.56
C ARG A 27 -17.91 1.28 3.94
N ILE A 28 -17.19 2.17 3.28
CA ILE A 28 -17.10 3.56 3.72
C ILE A 28 -18.42 4.33 3.60
N SER A 29 -19.13 4.12 2.49
CA SER A 29 -20.41 4.77 2.23
C SER A 29 -21.43 4.38 3.30
N ARG A 30 -21.58 3.07 3.53
CA ARG A 30 -22.45 2.52 4.58
C ARG A 30 -22.08 3.02 5.98
N TYR A 31 -20.78 3.09 6.29
CA TYR A 31 -20.30 3.54 7.60
C TYR A 31 -20.68 4.99 7.90
N TYR A 32 -20.54 5.90 6.92
CA TYR A 32 -20.87 7.31 7.10
C TYR A 32 -22.34 7.63 6.92
N HIS A 33 -23.11 6.80 6.21
CA HIS A 33 -24.55 6.97 6.10
C HIS A 33 -25.26 6.64 7.41
N GLY A 34 -24.81 5.59 8.12
CA GLY A 34 -25.44 5.11 9.35
C GLY A 34 -24.93 5.74 10.66
N ARG A 35 -23.96 6.66 10.62
CA ARG A 35 -23.36 7.26 11.83
C ARG A 35 -23.13 8.76 11.66
N GLN A 36 -23.51 9.54 12.67
CA GLN A 36 -23.06 10.92 12.78
C GLN A 36 -21.58 10.95 13.19
N VAL A 37 -20.70 11.15 12.20
CA VAL A 37 -19.26 11.32 12.42
C VAL A 37 -18.89 12.77 12.14
N HIS A 38 -18.08 13.38 13.02
CA HIS A 38 -17.60 14.74 12.81
C HIS A 38 -16.89 14.89 11.45
N ARG A 39 -17.20 15.97 10.74
CA ARG A 39 -16.67 16.26 9.38
C ARG A 39 -15.14 16.17 9.32
N ARG A 40 -14.43 16.67 10.34
CA ARG A 40 -12.95 16.60 10.42
C ARG A 40 -12.43 15.16 10.46
N GLN A 41 -13.07 14.28 11.25
CA GLN A 41 -12.68 12.88 11.36
C GLN A 41 -12.96 12.09 10.07
N LYS A 42 -14.05 12.43 9.37
CA LYS A 42 -14.39 11.87 8.06
C LYS A 42 -13.35 12.25 7.00
N ILE A 43 -12.96 13.53 6.93
CA ILE A 43 -11.95 14.02 6.00
C ILE A 43 -10.60 13.36 6.28
N SER A 44 -10.17 13.32 7.55
CA SER A 44 -8.91 12.67 7.93
C SER A 44 -8.87 11.20 7.53
N TYR A 45 -9.96 10.46 7.74
CA TYR A 45 -10.02 9.05 7.36
C TYR A 45 -10.05 8.84 5.83
N MET A 46 -10.72 9.72 5.08
CA MET A 46 -10.68 9.70 3.61
C MET A 46 -9.29 10.00 3.08
N ALA A 47 -8.61 10.99 3.65
CA ALA A 47 -7.23 11.32 3.29
C ALA A 47 -6.30 10.12 3.55
N ALA A 48 -6.46 9.44 4.68
CA ALA A 48 -5.74 8.20 4.97
C ALA A 48 -6.00 7.11 3.92
N LEU A 49 -7.25 6.90 3.53
CA LEU A 49 -7.56 5.88 2.52
C LEU A 49 -6.93 6.17 1.16
N VAL A 50 -7.00 7.42 0.70
CA VAL A 50 -6.40 7.83 -0.57
C VAL A 50 -4.89 7.67 -0.50
N ALA A 51 -4.23 8.24 0.51
CA ALA A 51 -2.79 8.18 0.66
C ALA A 51 -2.29 6.72 0.78
N GLY A 52 -2.99 5.88 1.54
CA GLY A 52 -2.64 4.47 1.71
C GLY A 52 -2.86 3.65 0.44
N SER A 53 -3.92 3.95 -0.33
CA SER A 53 -4.16 3.30 -1.62
C SER A 53 -3.05 3.64 -2.63
N VAL A 54 -2.64 4.92 -2.70
CA VAL A 54 -1.54 5.35 -3.57
C VAL A 54 -0.22 4.70 -3.15
N SER A 55 0.05 4.63 -1.85
CA SER A 55 1.24 3.94 -1.33
C SER A 55 1.26 2.44 -1.68
N THR A 56 0.09 1.80 -1.66
CA THR A 56 -0.07 0.39 -2.04
C THR A 56 0.24 0.15 -3.53
N LEU A 57 -0.01 1.13 -4.42
CA LEU A 57 0.36 1.02 -5.83
C LEU A 57 1.87 0.93 -6.03
N ALA A 58 2.66 1.72 -5.29
CA ALA A 58 4.12 1.63 -5.38
C ALA A 58 4.66 0.31 -4.82
N TYR A 59 4.03 -0.21 -3.77
CA TYR A 59 4.35 -1.54 -3.27
C TYR A 59 4.09 -2.63 -4.32
N LEU A 60 2.98 -2.52 -5.06
CA LEU A 60 2.70 -3.44 -6.17
C LEU A 60 3.72 -3.31 -7.30
N GLY A 61 4.04 -2.08 -7.71
CA GLY A 61 5.06 -1.83 -8.72
C GLY A 61 6.44 -2.39 -8.32
N TYR A 62 6.82 -2.24 -7.05
CA TYR A 62 8.06 -2.81 -6.50
C TYR A 62 8.04 -4.33 -6.62
N TRP A 63 6.92 -4.95 -6.27
CA TRP A 63 6.83 -6.40 -6.34
C TRP A 63 6.80 -6.93 -7.78
N SER A 64 6.08 -6.26 -8.68
CA SER A 64 6.14 -6.55 -10.11
C SER A 64 7.57 -6.48 -10.64
N TRP A 65 8.36 -5.49 -10.22
CA TRP A 65 9.78 -5.41 -10.56
C TRP A 65 10.58 -6.61 -10.04
N ARG A 66 10.39 -7.01 -8.77
CA ARG A 66 11.06 -8.19 -8.20
C ARG A 66 10.74 -9.48 -8.97
N VAL A 67 9.49 -9.66 -9.37
CA VAL A 67 9.08 -10.80 -10.20
C VAL A 67 9.77 -10.75 -11.55
N CYS A 68 9.78 -9.60 -12.23
CA CYS A 68 10.48 -9.45 -13.51
C CYS A 68 11.97 -9.80 -13.41
N GLN A 69 12.65 -9.38 -12.32
CA GLN A 69 14.04 -9.75 -12.06
C GLN A 69 14.23 -11.26 -11.91
N MET A 70 13.32 -11.95 -11.19
CA MET A 70 13.37 -13.41 -11.02
C MET A 70 13.21 -14.18 -12.34
N TYR A 71 12.48 -13.62 -13.30
CA TYR A 71 12.24 -14.23 -14.61
C TYR A 71 13.14 -13.65 -15.73
N HIS A 72 14.15 -12.84 -15.38
CA HIS A 72 15.04 -12.16 -16.34
C HIS A 72 14.29 -11.34 -17.41
N ALA A 73 13.11 -10.83 -17.07
CA ALA A 73 12.33 -9.97 -17.95
C ALA A 73 12.89 -8.55 -17.94
N THR A 74 13.14 -7.98 -19.12
CA THR A 74 13.61 -6.61 -19.27
C THR A 74 12.48 -5.62 -19.01
N LEU A 75 12.70 -4.67 -18.10
CA LEU A 75 11.77 -3.57 -17.83
C LEU A 75 12.30 -2.29 -18.47
N PRO A 76 11.41 -1.44 -19.01
CA PRO A 76 11.82 -0.17 -19.60
C PRO A 76 12.43 0.76 -18.54
N LEU A 77 13.52 1.44 -18.89
CA LEU A 77 14.26 2.37 -18.02
C LEU A 77 13.36 3.43 -17.37
N ILE A 78 12.41 3.96 -18.14
CA ILE A 78 11.44 4.96 -17.66
C ILE A 78 10.54 4.37 -16.57
N GLY A 79 10.17 3.09 -16.69
CA GLY A 79 9.38 2.38 -15.68
C GLY A 79 10.15 2.23 -14.37
N LEU A 80 11.46 1.94 -14.44
CA LEU A 80 12.33 1.83 -13.27
C LEU A 80 12.51 3.19 -12.57
N LEU A 81 12.76 4.25 -13.34
CA LEU A 81 12.87 5.62 -12.82
C LEU A 81 11.59 6.09 -12.14
N THR A 82 10.45 5.80 -12.76
CA THR A 82 9.14 6.17 -12.21
C THR A 82 8.91 5.40 -10.91
N LEU A 83 9.22 4.11 -10.89
CA LEU A 83 9.05 3.27 -9.71
C LEU A 83 9.89 3.74 -8.52
N ASP A 84 11.15 4.10 -8.75
CA ASP A 84 12.04 4.63 -7.71
C ASP A 84 11.44 5.89 -7.06
N ARG A 85 11.05 6.88 -7.88
CA ARG A 85 10.40 8.10 -7.39
C ARG A 85 9.09 7.81 -6.67
N LEU A 86 8.30 6.87 -7.19
CA LEU A 86 7.03 6.47 -6.60
C LEU A 86 7.22 5.85 -5.21
N ILE A 87 8.30 5.09 -4.98
CA ILE A 87 8.64 4.50 -3.67
C ILE A 87 8.91 5.59 -2.64
N TYR A 88 9.72 6.60 -2.98
CA TYR A 88 9.98 7.72 -2.07
C TYR A 88 8.70 8.47 -1.67
N VAL A 89 7.87 8.81 -2.67
CA VAL A 89 6.58 9.46 -2.41
C VAL A 89 5.67 8.56 -1.58
N SER A 90 5.65 7.26 -1.85
CA SER A 90 4.80 6.30 -1.17
C SER A 90 5.20 6.04 0.27
N ARG A 91 6.49 6.16 0.62
CA ARG A 91 6.97 6.16 2.02
C ARG A 91 6.43 7.36 2.78
N ALA A 92 6.45 8.55 2.19
CA ALA A 92 5.87 9.74 2.81
C ALA A 92 4.35 9.62 2.96
N LEU A 93 3.66 9.12 1.93
CA LEU A 93 2.21 8.90 1.94
C LEU A 93 1.78 7.83 2.95
N SER A 94 2.58 6.78 3.17
CA SER A 94 2.24 5.75 4.16
C SER A 94 2.33 6.29 5.59
N MET A 95 3.33 7.14 5.89
CA MET A 95 3.42 7.84 7.17
C MET A 95 2.27 8.84 7.36
N ALA A 96 1.94 9.60 6.31
CA ALA A 96 0.79 10.49 6.33
C ALA A 96 -0.52 9.72 6.55
N THR A 97 -0.65 8.52 5.96
CA THR A 97 -1.80 7.63 6.17
C THR A 97 -1.92 7.22 7.63
N ILE A 98 -0.84 6.76 8.25
CA ILE A 98 -0.83 6.38 9.67
C ILE A 98 -1.24 7.59 10.54
N ALA A 99 -0.65 8.77 10.31
CA ALA A 99 -1.01 9.98 11.03
C ALA A 99 -2.50 10.32 10.86
N CYS A 100 -3.01 10.32 9.63
CA CYS A 100 -4.41 10.57 9.33
C CYS A 100 -5.36 9.51 9.93
N LEU A 101 -4.92 8.26 10.09
CA LEU A 101 -5.67 7.21 10.77
C LEU A 101 -5.76 7.42 12.28
N LEU A 102 -4.73 8.00 12.92
CA LEU A 102 -4.75 8.30 14.35
C LEU A 102 -5.89 9.26 14.70
N PHE A 103 -6.12 10.27 13.85
CA PHE A 103 -7.17 11.29 14.02
C PHE A 103 -8.49 10.94 13.31
N GLY A 104 -8.45 10.06 12.32
CA GLY A 104 -9.61 9.64 11.54
C GLY A 104 -10.50 8.63 12.24
N ARG A 105 -11.80 8.66 11.95
CA ARG A 105 -12.74 7.61 12.32
C ARG A 105 -13.37 7.00 11.07
N GLY A 106 -13.24 5.69 10.95
CA GLY A 106 -13.75 4.93 9.82
C GLY A 106 -13.81 3.43 10.11
N PRO A 107 -14.41 2.65 9.22
CA PRO A 107 -14.42 1.19 9.33
C PRO A 107 -12.98 0.67 9.18
N TYR A 108 -12.65 -0.51 9.72
CA TYR A 108 -11.33 -1.14 9.47
C TYR A 108 -10.11 -0.31 9.87
N ARG A 109 -10.21 0.69 10.77
CA ARG A 109 -9.08 1.54 11.17
C ARG A 109 -7.84 0.75 11.60
N MET A 110 -8.00 -0.28 12.43
CA MET A 110 -6.89 -1.13 12.88
C MET A 110 -6.31 -2.00 11.74
N PRO A 111 -7.12 -2.76 10.97
CA PRO A 111 -6.64 -3.44 9.77
C PRO A 111 -5.94 -2.54 8.76
N LEU A 112 -6.46 -1.33 8.51
CA LEU A 112 -5.86 -0.36 7.59
C LEU A 112 -4.50 0.12 8.12
N ALA A 113 -4.40 0.38 9.43
CA ALA A 113 -3.14 0.77 10.06
C ALA A 113 -2.09 -0.34 9.94
N LEU A 114 -2.47 -1.59 10.21
CA LEU A 114 -1.57 -2.75 10.07
C LEU A 114 -1.15 -2.96 8.61
N ALA A 115 -2.08 -2.87 7.66
CA ALA A 115 -1.78 -2.96 6.23
C ALA A 115 -0.85 -1.83 5.77
N THR A 116 -1.07 -0.61 6.26
CA THR A 116 -0.21 0.54 5.94
C THR A 116 1.17 0.39 6.56
N LEU A 117 1.27 -0.10 7.80
CA LEU A 117 2.55 -0.40 8.46
C LEU A 117 3.32 -1.48 7.68
N TRP A 118 2.62 -2.51 7.21
CA TRP A 118 3.22 -3.55 6.37
C TRP A 118 3.78 -2.98 5.07
N VAL A 119 2.97 -2.21 4.33
CA VAL A 119 3.41 -1.53 3.09
C VAL A 119 4.61 -0.61 3.37
N THR A 120 4.55 0.15 4.47
CA THR A 120 5.64 1.03 4.88
C THR A 120 6.93 0.25 5.14
N PHE A 121 6.85 -0.84 5.90
CA PHE A 121 7.98 -1.70 6.20
C PHE A 121 8.60 -2.27 4.92
N GLN A 122 7.78 -2.78 4.02
CA GLN A 122 8.23 -3.33 2.73
C GLN A 122 8.91 -2.26 1.86
N LEU A 123 8.31 -1.07 1.76
CA LEU A 123 8.92 0.06 1.03
C LEU A 123 10.22 0.54 1.69
N TRP A 124 10.33 0.47 3.03
CA TRP A 124 11.55 0.85 3.75
C TRP A 124 12.67 -0.16 3.56
N VAL A 125 12.44 -1.44 3.83
CA VAL A 125 13.46 -2.50 3.73
C VAL A 125 13.97 -2.66 2.29
N HIS A 126 13.18 -2.24 1.29
CA HIS A 126 13.49 -2.56 -0.10
C HIS A 126 13.69 -1.36 -1.04
N GLY A 127 13.44 -0.13 -0.59
CA GLY A 127 13.72 1.04 -1.41
C GLY A 127 15.22 1.35 -1.57
N ASP A 128 16.08 0.73 -0.75
CA ASP A 128 17.55 0.86 -0.86
C ASP A 128 18.14 -0.16 -1.87
N ILE A 129 17.30 -1.02 -2.47
CA ILE A 129 17.73 -2.11 -3.35
C ILE A 129 17.62 -1.71 -4.84
N ILE A 130 16.85 -0.67 -5.19
CA ILE A 130 16.80 -0.13 -6.56
C ILE A 130 17.97 0.85 -6.75
N HIS A 131 19.19 0.39 -6.52
CA HIS A 131 20.38 1.10 -6.94
C HIS A 131 20.86 0.44 -8.22
N TRP A 132 20.75 1.21 -9.30
CA TRP A 132 21.26 0.98 -10.65
C TRP A 132 22.35 -0.09 -10.72
N ALA A 133 21.93 -1.30 -11.09
CA ALA A 133 22.79 -2.32 -11.67
C ALA A 133 23.09 -1.98 -13.13
#